data_AF-A0A0R1VHS1-F1
#
_entry.id   AF-A0A0R1VHS1-F1
#
_cell.length_a   1.000
_cell.length_b   1.000
_cell.length_c   1.000
_cell.angle_alpha   90.00
_cell.angle_beta   90.00
_cell.angle_gamma   90.00
#
_symmetry.space_group_name_H-M   'P 1'
#
loop_
_entity.id
_entity.type
_entity.pdbx_description
1 polymer ?
#
loop_
_entity_poly.entity_id
_entity_poly.type
_entity_poly.pdbx_seq_one_letter_code
_entity_poly.pdbx_strand_id
1 'polypeptide(L)' 'MSKTWLKSNLVTITTDNAGKERKRTFNNISSSATEEKINDFGKIVAELTGLPITDINLTVVSAIAE' A
#
# COMPACT_ATOMS: atom_id res chain seq x y z
N MET A 1 22.76 2.72 19.94
CA MET A 1 22.32 2.29 18.60
C MET A 1 21.32 3.32 18.10
N SER A 2 21.61 4.00 16.99
CA SER A 2 20.66 4.92 16.38
C SER A 2 19.42 4.13 15.94
N LYS A 3 18.23 4.59 16.31
CA LYS A 3 16.98 4.00 15.84
C LYS A 3 16.63 4.68 14.53
N THR A 4 16.93 4.04 13.40
CA THR A 4 16.48 4.54 12.10
C THR A 4 14.97 4.33 12.01
N TRP A 5 14.21 5.43 11.94
CA TRP A 5 12.78 5.36 11.73
C TRP A 5 12.48 5.11 10.26
N LEU A 6 11.82 3.99 9.97
CA LEU A 6 11.34 3.69 8.62
C LEU A 6 9.87 4.13 8.52
N LYS A 7 9.61 5.06 7.60
CA LYS A 7 8.24 5.45 7.25
C LYS A 7 7.82 4.65 6.02
N SER A 8 6.78 3.85 6.17
CA SER A 8 6.26 3.01 5.09
C SER A 8 4.77 3.26 4.86
N ASN A 9 4.37 3.27 3.59
CA ASN A 9 2.98 3.40 3.18
C ASN A 9 2.69 2.50 1.99
N LEU A 10 1.48 1.94 1.96
CA LEU A 10 0.97 1.15 0.86
C LEU A 10 -0.10 1.96 0.13
N VAL A 11 0.11 2.18 -1.15
CA VAL A 11 -0.84 2.84 -2.03
C VAL A 11 -1.57 1.77 -2.83
N THR A 12 -2.90 1.83 -2.86
CA THR A 12 -3.74 1.00 -3.72
C THR A 12 -4.57 1.90 -4.61
N ILE A 13 -4.64 1.59 -5.90
CA ILE A 13 -5.51 2.27 -6.88
C ILE A 13 -6.55 1.25 -7.34
N THR A 14 -7.82 1.66 -7.25
CA THR A 14 -8.93 0.90 -7.87
C THR A 14 -9.58 1.76 -8.93
N THR A 15 -10.08 1.15 -10.00
CA THR A 15 -10.81 1.87 -11.05
C THR A 15 -12.28 1.45 -11.05
N ASP A 16 -13.19 2.43 -11.08
CA ASP A 16 -14.62 2.15 -11.21
C ASP A 16 -15.05 1.90 -12.66
N ASN A 17 -16.30 1.47 -12.85
CA ASN A 17 -16.85 1.17 -14.18
C ASN A 17 -16.96 2.41 -15.10
N ALA A 18 -16.79 3.62 -14.57
CA ALA A 18 -16.75 4.86 -15.33
C ALA A 18 -15.29 5.28 -15.66
N GLY A 19 -14.31 4.45 -15.34
CA GLY A 19 -12.88 4.72 -15.56
C GLY A 19 -12.28 5.68 -14.53
N LYS A 20 -12.98 5.99 -13.44
CA LYS A 20 -12.46 6.88 -12.40
C LYS A 20 -11.59 6.11 -11.43
N GLU A 21 -10.36 6.57 -11.30
CA GLU A 21 -9.42 6.03 -10.33
C GLU A 21 -9.71 6.53 -8.92
N ARG A 22 -9.58 5.61 -7.96
CA ARG A 22 -9.68 5.89 -6.53
C ARG A 22 -8.43 5.40 -5.83
N LYS A 23 -7.59 6.36 -5.46
CA LYS A 23 -6.38 6.14 -4.67
C LYS A 23 -6.72 6.01 -3.19
N ARG A 24 -6.20 4.98 -2.53
CA ARG A 24 -6.22 4.80 -1.08
C ARG A 24 -4.79 4.60 -0.59
N THR A 25 -4.46 5.21 0.54
CA THR A 25 -3.13 5.11 1.16
C THR A 25 -3.26 4.57 2.56
N PHE A 26 -2.52 3.51 2.85
CA PHE A 26 -2.42 2.89 4.17
C PHE A 26 -1.04 3.18 4.73
N ASN A 27 -0.99 3.88 5.86
CA ASN A 27 0.28 4.26 6.50
C ASN A 27 0.70 3.21 7.53
N ASN A 28 1.98 3.22 7.90
CA ASN A 28 2.54 2.36 8.94
C ASN A 28 2.45 0.85 8.61
N ILE A 29 2.53 0.52 7.32
CA ILE A 29 2.60 -0.86 6.85
C ILE A 29 3.99 -1.40 7.10
N SER A 30 4.14 -2.64 7.56
CA SER A 30 5.47 -3.21 7.80
C SER A 30 6.36 -3.07 6.55
N SER A 31 7.55 -2.48 6.70
CA SER A 31 8.52 -2.33 5.61
C SER A 31 9.10 -3.66 5.13
N SER A 32 8.94 -4.72 5.93
CA SER A 32 9.30 -6.10 5.57
C SER A 32 8.11 -6.91 5.06
N ALA A 33 6.99 -6.25 4.69
CA ALA A 33 5.87 -6.94 4.07
C ALA A 33 6.32 -7.52 2.73
N THR A 34 6.15 -8.83 2.60
CA THR A 34 6.41 -9.58 1.37
C THR A 34 5.42 -9.17 0.29
N GLU A 35 5.83 -9.29 -0.98
CA GLU A 35 4.97 -9.02 -2.14
C GLU A 35 3.68 -9.85 -2.12
N GLU A 36 3.73 -11.11 -1.67
CA GLU A 36 2.54 -11.96 -1.49
C GLU A 36 1.50 -11.33 -0.55
N LYS A 37 1.91 -10.93 0.65
CA LYS A 37 1.04 -10.25 1.63
C LYS A 37 0.50 -8.92 1.11
N ILE A 38 1.29 -8.19 0.32
CA ILE A 38 0.83 -6.95 -0.32
C ILE A 38 -0.28 -7.27 -1.33
N ASN A 39 -0.07 -8.26 -2.19
CA ASN A 39 -1.05 -8.68 -3.18
C ASN A 39 -2.32 -9.24 -2.54
N ASP A 40 -2.21 -10.02 -1.47
CA ASP A 40 -3.38 -10.52 -0.72
C ASP A 40 -4.17 -9.39 -0.07
N PHE A 41 -3.48 -8.38 0.46
CA PHE A 41 -4.15 -7.16 0.94
C PHE A 41 -4.88 -6.45 -0.20
N GLY A 42 -4.28 -6.38 -1.39
CA GLY A 42 -4.95 -5.87 -2.59
C GLY A 42 -6.25 -6.61 -2.90
N LYS A 43 -6.25 -7.96 -2.84
CA LYS A 43 -7.46 -8.77 -3.04
C LYS A 43 -8.54 -8.43 -2.01
N ILE A 44 -8.19 -8.29 -0.74
CA ILE A 44 -9.13 -7.88 0.31
C ILE A 44 -9.73 -6.50 0.00
N VAL A 45 -8.91 -5.53 -0.42
CA VAL A 45 -9.41 -4.20 -0.80
C VAL A 45 -10.36 -4.31 -2.02
N ALA A 46 -10.05 -5.16 -2.99
CA ALA A 46 -10.90 -5.39 -4.15
C ALA A 46 -12.25 -5.99 -3.73
N GLU A 47 -12.25 -7.01 -2.89
CA GLU A 47 -13.47 -7.66 -2.36
C GLU A 47 -14.34 -6.68 -1.57
N LEU A 48 -13.74 -5.89 -0.67
CA LEU A 48 -14.47 -4.92 0.15
C LEU A 48 -15.05 -3.76 -0.65
N THR A 49 -14.43 -3.41 -1.77
CA THR A 49 -14.85 -2.26 -2.57
C THR A 49 -15.69 -2.65 -3.79
N GLY A 50 -15.68 -3.94 -4.16
CA GLY A 50 -16.28 -4.43 -5.39
C GLY A 50 -15.59 -3.90 -6.65
N LEU A 51 -14.39 -3.33 -6.53
CA LEU A 51 -13.65 -2.70 -7.63
C LEU A 51 -12.32 -3.41 -7.87
N PRO A 52 -11.91 -3.60 -9.14
CA PRO A 52 -10.61 -4.16 -9.44
C PRO A 52 -9.49 -3.22 -8.98
N ILE A 53 -8.44 -3.80 -8.40
CA ILE A 53 -7.18 -3.11 -8.12
C ILE A 53 -6.41 -3.02 -9.43
N THR A 54 -5.99 -1.81 -9.80
CA THR A 54 -5.18 -1.55 -10.99
C THR A 54 -3.71 -1.36 -10.64
N ASP A 55 -3.40 -0.89 -9.44
CA ASP A 55 -2.04 -0.73 -8.96
C ASP A 55 -1.96 -0.88 -7.44
N ILE A 56 -0.85 -1.45 -6.96
CA ILE A 56 -0.55 -1.60 -5.54
C ILE A 56 0.96 -1.48 -5.31
N ASN A 57 1.37 -0.54 -4.46
CA ASN A 57 2.78 -0.24 -4.26
C ASN A 57 3.09 0.07 -2.79
N LEU A 58 4.07 -0.65 -2.22
CA LEU A 58 4.64 -0.36 -0.91
C LEU A 58 5.84 0.58 -1.08
N THR A 59 5.69 1.81 -0.59
CA THR A 59 6.77 2.78 -0.52
C THR A 59 7.38 2.77 0.88
N VAL A 60 8.69 2.54 0.97
CA VAL A 60 9.47 2.63 2.22
C VAL A 60 10.45 3.79 2.10
N VAL A 61 10.34 4.75 3.01
CA VAL A 61 11.25 5.89 3.14
C VAL A 61 12.00 5.75 4.45
N SER A 62 13.32 5.62 4.39
CA SER A 62 14.17 5.73 5.56
C SER A 62 14.28 7.20 5.97
N ALA A 63 13.73 7.56 7.14
CA ALA A 63 13.93 8.88 7.70
C ALA A 63 15.14 8.84 8.63
N ILE A 64 16.20 9.51 8.15
CA ILE A 64 17.30 10.22 8.83
C ILE A 64 17.85 9.57 10.11
N ALA A 65 19.13 9.17 10.04
CA ALA A 65 19.93 8.79 11.20
C ALA A 65 19.96 9.94 12.21
N GLU A 66 19.58 9.65 13.46
CA GLU A 66 19.75 10.52 14.62
C GLU A 66 21.24 10.68 14.98
#